data_AF-A0A8H4L5U6-F1
#
_entry.id   AF-A0A8H4L5U6-F1
#
_cell.length_a   1.000
_cell.length_b   1.000
_cell.length_c   1.000
_cell.angle_alpha   90.00
_cell.angle_beta   90.00
_cell.angle_gamma   90.00
#
_symmetry.space_group_name_H-M   'P 1'
#
loop_
_entity.id
_entity.type
_entity.pdbx_description
1 polymer ?
#
loop_
_entity_poly.entity_id
_entity_poly.type
_entity_poly.pdbx_seq_one_letter_code
_entity_poly.pdbx_strand_id
1 'polypeptide(L)'
;MSQQPATQNQTQAPGAAGQDDWDEARLEEAMQRLKLLHIKVRLLRDTIPQMIKPLLQKQPSPDVMFAAFMKSVNEAQGNVQEFTDLMHDDLSKEVFAQVKKRQQEEPKGIVPWRHEDHPDWFTMDKK
;
A
#
# COMPACT_ATOMS: atom_id res chain seq x y z
N MET A 1 35.61 29.39 50.66
CA MET A 1 35.11 29.85 49.35
C MET A 1 35.61 28.82 48.34
N SER A 2 34.82 27.95 47.72
CA SER A 2 33.40 27.98 47.40
C SER A 2 32.82 26.56 47.38
N GLN A 3 31.50 26.52 47.46
CA GLN A 3 30.62 25.40 47.82
C GLN A 3 30.48 24.31 46.73
N GLN A 4 30.16 23.09 47.16
CA GLN A 4 29.40 22.09 46.39
C GLN A 4 27.91 22.25 46.76
N PRO A 5 26.95 21.92 45.86
CA PRO A 5 26.34 20.59 46.00
C PRO A 5 25.91 19.91 44.68
N ALA A 6 25.53 18.65 44.82
CA ALA A 6 25.11 17.70 43.80
C ALA A 6 23.77 18.05 43.12
N THR A 7 23.58 17.58 41.88
CA THR A 7 22.27 17.09 41.41
C THR A 7 22.46 16.12 40.24
N GLN A 8 21.95 14.90 40.43
CA GLN A 8 21.58 13.98 39.37
C GLN A 8 20.58 14.69 38.44
N ASN A 9 20.69 14.47 37.14
CA ASN A 9 19.53 14.19 36.32
C ASN A 9 19.96 13.51 35.03
N GLN A 10 19.78 12.19 35.03
CA GLN A 10 19.38 11.47 33.83
C GLN A 10 18.25 12.27 33.18
N THR A 11 18.48 12.79 31.98
CA THR A 11 17.36 13.12 31.10
C THR A 11 17.15 11.90 30.21
N GLN A 12 16.67 10.81 30.83
CA GLN A 12 15.77 9.91 30.12
C GLN A 12 14.62 10.79 29.66
N ALA A 13 14.43 10.90 28.35
CA ALA A 13 13.20 11.42 27.81
C ALA A 13 12.06 10.50 28.29
N PRO A 14 11.10 10.99 29.09
CA PRO A 14 9.89 10.24 29.36
C PRO A 14 8.95 10.54 28.19
N GLY A 15 9.05 9.73 27.13
CA GLY A 15 8.24 9.88 25.93
C GLY A 15 7.85 8.52 25.36
N ALA A 16 6.61 8.13 25.64
CA ALA A 16 5.87 6.99 25.08
C ALA A 16 6.13 5.60 25.70
N ALA A 17 5.72 5.44 26.96
CA ALA A 17 5.14 4.17 27.43
C ALA A 17 3.82 3.89 26.68
N GLY A 18 3.95 3.47 25.41
CA GLY A 18 2.88 3.04 24.50
C GLY A 18 3.47 2.28 23.30
N GLN A 19 4.58 1.58 23.52
CA GLN A 19 5.56 1.18 22.50
C GLN A 19 5.32 -0.22 21.91
N ASP A 20 4.14 -0.83 22.07
CA ASP A 20 4.03 -2.30 21.90
C ASP A 20 2.76 -2.77 21.17
N ASP A 21 2.37 -2.10 20.08
CA ASP A 21 1.36 -2.66 19.15
C ASP A 21 1.91 -2.85 17.72
N TRP A 22 2.94 -2.13 17.31
CA TRP A 22 3.51 -2.23 15.95
C TRP A 22 5.01 -2.46 16.03
N ASP A 23 5.38 -3.70 16.29
CA ASP A 23 6.77 -4.12 16.17
C ASP A 23 7.27 -4.02 14.72
N GLU A 24 8.59 -4.13 14.54
CA GLU A 24 9.24 -3.99 13.23
C GLU A 24 8.69 -5.00 12.21
N ALA A 25 8.41 -6.23 12.64
CA ALA A 25 7.88 -7.27 11.76
C ALA A 25 6.48 -6.94 11.24
N ARG A 26 5.61 -6.42 12.12
CA ARG A 26 4.26 -5.97 11.76
C ARG A 26 4.30 -4.74 10.85
N LEU A 27 5.24 -3.83 11.08
CA LEU A 27 5.47 -2.67 10.20
C LEU A 27 5.93 -3.11 8.80
N GLU A 28 6.83 -4.09 8.73
CA GLU A 28 7.29 -4.66 7.46
C GLU A 28 6.12 -5.30 6.69
N GLU A 29 5.28 -6.10 7.37
CA GLU A 29 4.09 -6.69 6.77
C GLU A 29 3.11 -5.62 6.27
N ALA A 30 2.89 -4.55 7.04
CA ALA A 30 2.06 -3.42 6.64
C ALA A 30 2.61 -2.71 5.39
N MET A 31 3.92 -2.49 5.32
CA MET A 31 4.56 -1.89 4.14
C MET A 31 4.41 -2.77 2.91
N GLN A 32 4.63 -4.09 3.04
CA GLN A 32 4.41 -5.05 1.96
C GLN A 32 2.95 -5.02 1.49
N ARG A 33 2.01 -4.94 2.44
CA ARG A 33 0.58 -4.82 2.13
C ARG A 33 0.25 -3.56 1.34
N LEU A 34 0.74 -2.41 1.78
CA LEU A 34 0.54 -1.13 1.09
C LEU A 34 1.19 -1.12 -0.30
N LYS A 35 2.38 -1.71 -0.44
CA LYS A 35 3.07 -1.88 -1.73
C LYS A 35 2.24 -2.72 -2.69
N LEU A 36 1.71 -3.85 -2.25
CA LEU A 36 0.84 -4.71 -3.06
C LEU A 36 -0.43 -3.97 -3.52
N LEU A 37 -1.12 -3.28 -2.60
CA LEU A 37 -2.29 -2.45 -2.92
C LEU A 37 -1.96 -1.37 -3.96
N HIS A 38 -0.82 -0.70 -3.82
CA HIS A 38 -0.39 0.31 -4.78
C HIS A 38 -0.16 -0.27 -6.18
N ILE A 39 0.53 -1.41 -6.27
CA ILE A 39 0.78 -2.09 -7.54
C ILE A 39 -0.56 -2.47 -8.19
N LYS A 40 -1.46 -3.10 -7.44
CA LYS A 40 -2.77 -3.56 -7.93
C LYS A 40 -3.65 -2.40 -8.40
N VAL A 41 -3.78 -1.31 -7.63
CA VAL A 41 -4.60 -0.15 -8.05
C VAL A 41 -4.06 0.51 -9.32
N ARG A 42 -2.73 0.49 -9.51
CA ARG A 42 -2.13 1.01 -10.73
C ARG A 42 -2.43 0.13 -11.93
N LEU A 43 -2.37 -1.19 -11.78
CA LEU A 43 -2.73 -2.15 -12.82
C LEU A 43 -4.20 -2.01 -13.27
N LEU A 44 -5.09 -1.57 -12.37
CA LEU A 44 -6.49 -1.30 -12.74
C LEU A 44 -6.65 -0.18 -13.78
N ARG A 45 -5.65 0.69 -13.97
CA ARG A 45 -5.68 1.72 -15.02
C ARG A 45 -5.67 1.11 -16.43
N ASP A 46 -5.08 -0.07 -16.57
CA ASP A 46 -5.00 -0.78 -17.84
C ASP A 46 -6.24 -1.60 -18.14
N THR A 47 -7.18 -1.74 -17.19
CA THR A 47 -8.38 -2.57 -17.33
C THR A 47 -9.22 -2.20 -18.56
N ILE A 48 -9.61 -0.92 -18.71
CA ILE A 48 -10.39 -0.49 -19.87
C ILE A 48 -9.60 -0.68 -21.18
N PRO A 49 -8.34 -0.22 -21.29
CA PRO A 49 -7.51 -0.50 -22.47
C PRO A 49 -7.43 -1.99 -22.84
N GLN A 50 -7.28 -2.90 -21.86
CA GLN A 50 -7.25 -4.34 -22.14
C GLN A 50 -8.61 -4.88 -22.59
N MET A 51 -9.71 -4.40 -22.01
CA MET A 51 -11.06 -4.81 -22.40
C MET A 51 -11.38 -4.46 -23.86
N ILE A 52 -10.96 -3.29 -24.34
CA ILE A 52 -11.26 -2.84 -25.71
C ILE A 52 -10.26 -3.37 -26.75
N LYS A 53 -9.09 -3.84 -26.32
CA LYS A 53 -8.02 -4.33 -27.21
C LYS A 53 -8.49 -5.36 -28.25
N PRO A 54 -9.34 -6.37 -27.92
CA PRO A 54 -9.84 -7.32 -28.90
C PRO A 54 -10.66 -6.69 -30.03
N LEU A 55 -11.32 -5.55 -29.75
CA LEU A 55 -12.17 -4.82 -30.69
C LEU A 55 -11.36 -3.96 -31.66
N LEU A 56 -10.12 -3.59 -31.29
CA LEU A 56 -9.22 -2.79 -32.12
C LEU A 56 -8.43 -3.62 -33.13
N GLN A 57 -8.47 -4.96 -33.00
CA GLN A 57 -7.71 -5.88 -33.83
C GLN A 57 -8.59 -6.50 -34.92
N LYS A 58 -8.01 -6.74 -36.10
CA LYS A 58 -8.68 -7.48 -37.16
C LYS A 58 -8.80 -8.95 -36.73
N GLN A 59 -10.01 -9.37 -36.39
CA GLN A 59 -10.28 -10.75 -35.98
C GLN A 59 -10.70 -11.62 -37.17
N PRO A 60 -10.47 -12.95 -37.13
CA PRO A 60 -10.86 -13.87 -38.19
C PRO A 60 -12.38 -13.96 -38.40
N SER A 61 -13.16 -13.78 -37.33
CA SER A 61 -14.63 -13.79 -37.37
C SER A 61 -15.22 -12.97 -36.21
N PRO A 62 -16.51 -12.58 -36.29
CA PRO A 62 -17.23 -11.95 -35.17
C PRO A 62 -17.25 -12.80 -33.90
N ASP A 63 -17.38 -14.12 -34.01
CA ASP A 63 -17.42 -15.02 -32.85
C ASP A 63 -16.10 -15.01 -32.08
N VAL A 64 -14.96 -15.01 -32.80
CA VAL A 64 -13.63 -14.92 -32.18
C VAL A 64 -13.45 -13.57 -31.48
N MET A 65 -13.94 -12.49 -32.09
CA MET A 65 -13.92 -11.15 -31.47
C MET A 65 -14.73 -11.12 -30.17
N PHE A 66 -15.96 -11.64 -30.20
CA PHE A 66 -16.83 -11.67 -29.02
C PHE A 66 -16.24 -12.52 -27.90
N ALA A 67 -15.73 -13.71 -28.22
CA ALA A 67 -15.08 -14.58 -27.23
C ALA A 67 -13.85 -13.89 -26.59
N ALA A 68 -13.01 -13.24 -27.38
CA ALA A 68 -11.84 -12.51 -26.87
C ALA A 68 -12.23 -11.30 -26.01
N PHE A 69 -13.28 -10.56 -26.42
CA PHE A 69 -13.85 -9.49 -25.63
C PHE A 69 -14.38 -10.00 -24.28
N MET A 70 -15.26 -11.00 -24.28
CA MET A 70 -15.82 -11.56 -23.05
C MET A 70 -14.75 -12.10 -22.11
N LYS A 71 -13.69 -12.71 -22.64
CA LYS A 71 -12.51 -13.10 -21.84
C LYS A 71 -11.89 -11.90 -21.14
N SER A 72 -11.64 -10.81 -21.86
CA SER A 72 -11.06 -9.59 -21.28
C SER A 72 -11.99 -8.91 -20.24
N VAL A 73 -13.31 -9.01 -20.42
CA VAL A 73 -14.29 -8.55 -19.42
C VAL A 73 -14.21 -9.39 -18.14
N ASN A 74 -14.14 -10.71 -18.25
CA ASN A 74 -14.03 -11.58 -17.09
C ASN A 74 -12.70 -11.36 -16.34
N GLU A 75 -11.60 -11.16 -17.06
CA GLU A 75 -10.30 -10.80 -16.46
C GLU A 75 -10.37 -9.45 -15.74
N ALA A 76 -11.02 -8.45 -16.35
CA ALA A 76 -11.24 -7.14 -15.75
C ALA A 76 -12.05 -7.24 -14.44
N GLN A 77 -13.14 -8.00 -14.44
CA GLN A 77 -13.94 -8.26 -13.25
C GLN A 77 -13.11 -8.93 -12.16
N GLY A 78 -12.31 -9.94 -12.52
CA GLY A 78 -11.39 -10.61 -11.60
C GLY A 78 -10.38 -9.65 -10.96
N ASN A 79 -9.76 -8.78 -11.75
CA ASN A 79 -8.78 -7.80 -11.25
C ASN A 79 -9.42 -6.80 -10.28
N VAL A 80 -10.64 -6.31 -10.59
CA VAL A 80 -11.37 -5.38 -9.72
C VAL A 80 -11.78 -6.08 -8.42
N GLN A 81 -12.27 -7.32 -8.50
CA GLN A 81 -12.65 -8.12 -7.36
C GLN A 81 -11.43 -8.37 -6.45
N GLU A 82 -10.32 -8.85 -7.01
CA GLU A 82 -9.08 -9.11 -6.27
C GLU A 82 -8.59 -7.86 -5.54
N PHE A 83 -8.57 -6.70 -6.20
CA PHE A 83 -8.19 -5.45 -5.55
C PHE A 83 -9.16 -5.04 -4.44
N THR A 84 -10.47 -5.21 -4.68
CA THR A 84 -11.51 -4.84 -3.71
C THR A 84 -11.42 -5.73 -2.46
N ASP A 85 -11.22 -7.03 -2.64
CA ASP A 85 -11.04 -7.99 -1.55
C ASP A 85 -9.77 -7.66 -0.76
N LEU A 86 -8.66 -7.41 -1.47
CA LEU A 86 -7.41 -7.01 -0.85
C LEU A 86 -7.57 -5.73 -0.01
N MET A 87 -8.29 -4.72 -0.51
CA MET A 87 -8.52 -3.46 0.19
C MET A 87 -9.40 -3.61 1.43
N HIS A 88 -10.34 -4.57 1.42
CA HIS A 88 -11.28 -4.79 2.52
C HIS A 88 -10.86 -5.89 3.48
N ASP A 89 -9.71 -6.51 3.28
CA ASP A 89 -9.22 -7.51 4.23
C ASP A 89 -8.82 -6.86 5.56
N ASP A 90 -8.75 -7.70 6.60
CA ASP A 90 -8.60 -7.21 7.97
C ASP A 90 -7.25 -6.50 8.17
N LEU A 91 -6.18 -7.01 7.55
CA LEU A 91 -4.87 -6.37 7.61
C LEU A 91 -4.88 -4.99 6.95
N SER A 92 -5.46 -4.84 5.76
CA SER A 92 -5.49 -3.54 5.07
C SER A 92 -6.31 -2.52 5.86
N LYS A 93 -7.46 -2.94 6.41
CA LYS A 93 -8.29 -2.08 7.28
C LYS A 93 -7.51 -1.61 8.50
N GLU A 94 -6.80 -2.52 9.15
CA GLU A 94 -5.98 -2.20 10.31
C GLU A 94 -4.85 -1.23 9.97
N VAL A 95 -4.12 -1.47 8.87
CA VAL A 95 -3.07 -0.58 8.39
C VAL A 95 -3.63 0.81 8.10
N PHE A 96 -4.78 0.93 7.44
CA PHE A 96 -5.41 2.23 7.18
C PHE A 96 -5.84 2.94 8.46
N ALA A 97 -6.37 2.20 9.43
CA ALA A 97 -6.72 2.75 10.74
C ALA A 97 -5.49 3.30 11.47
N GLN A 98 -4.38 2.56 11.44
CA GLN A 98 -3.11 2.98 12.03
C GLN A 98 -2.54 4.23 11.35
N VAL A 99 -2.55 4.27 10.01
CA VAL A 99 -2.10 5.45 9.24
C VAL A 99 -2.94 6.68 9.62
N LYS A 100 -4.26 6.52 9.73
CA LYS A 100 -5.16 7.61 10.14
C LYS A 100 -4.89 8.09 11.57
N LYS A 101 -4.65 7.18 12.50
CA LYS A 101 -4.27 7.50 13.88
C LYS A 101 -2.97 8.31 13.92
N ARG A 102 -1.92 7.84 13.25
CA ARG A 102 -0.62 8.54 13.20
C ARG A 102 -0.72 9.92 12.55
N GLN A 103 -1.52 10.07 11.49
CA GLN A 103 -1.75 11.39 10.87
C GLN A 103 -2.43 12.39 11.82
N GLN A 104 -3.30 11.92 12.72
CA GLN A 104 -3.94 12.77 13.73
C GLN A 104 -2.98 13.13 14.87
N GLU A 105 -2.13 12.19 15.28
CA GLU A 105 -1.13 12.38 16.34
C GLU A 105 0.03 13.28 15.89
N GLU A 106 0.45 13.17 14.62
CA GLU A 106 1.61 13.87 14.06
C GLU A 106 1.29 14.61 12.75
N PRO A 107 0.41 15.63 12.76
CA PRO A 107 -0.09 16.27 11.54
C PRO A 107 0.98 16.99 10.71
N LYS A 108 2.15 17.29 11.30
CA LYS A 108 3.29 17.95 10.64
C LYS A 108 4.53 17.05 10.54
N GLY A 109 4.49 15.84 11.09
CA GLY A 109 5.65 14.95 11.22
C GLY A 109 5.80 13.97 10.07
N ILE A 110 4.70 13.65 9.37
CA ILE A 110 4.71 12.63 8.32
C ILE A 110 5.10 13.27 6.99
N VAL A 111 6.36 13.06 6.59
CA VAL A 111 6.86 13.49 5.28
C VAL A 111 6.37 12.50 4.22
N PRO A 112 5.75 12.96 3.11
CA PRO A 112 5.39 12.08 2.01
C PRO A 112 6.62 11.38 1.44
N TRP A 113 6.46 10.10 1.16
CA TRP A 113 7.49 9.30 0.52
C TRP A 113 7.84 9.87 -0.87
N ARG A 114 9.13 9.95 -1.19
CA ARG A 114 9.59 10.34 -2.53
C ARG A 114 9.85 9.09 -3.34
N HIS A 115 9.27 9.03 -4.53
CA HIS A 115 9.47 7.92 -5.45
C HIS A 115 10.92 7.77 -5.93
N GLU A 116 11.73 8.83 -5.88
CA GLU A 116 13.14 8.83 -6.26
C GLU A 116 14.01 8.04 -5.29
N ASP A 117 13.64 8.00 -4.02
CA ASP A 117 14.44 7.35 -2.96
C ASP A 117 14.31 5.81 -3.01
N HIS A 118 13.28 5.30 -3.68
CA HIS A 118 12.93 3.87 -3.71
C HIS A 118 12.38 3.45 -5.08
N PRO A 119 13.27 3.28 -6.08
CA PRO A 119 12.87 3.02 -7.46
C PRO A 119 12.21 1.65 -7.69
N ASP A 120 12.44 0.70 -6.78
CA ASP A 120 11.95 -0.68 -6.85
C ASP A 120 10.54 -0.86 -6.28
N TRP A 121 9.94 0.19 -5.71
CA TRP A 121 8.64 0.06 -5.03
C TRP A 121 7.48 -0.33 -5.95
N PHE A 122 7.66 -0.19 -7.27
CA PHE A 122 6.71 -0.65 -8.29
C PHE A 122 6.87 -2.13 -8.66
N THR A 123 7.93 -2.78 -8.21
CA THR A 123 8.23 -4.17 -8.52
C THR A 123 7.54 -5.07 -7.50
N MET A 124 6.77 -6.06 -7.96
CA MET A 124 6.29 -7.10 -7.06
C MET A 124 7.48 -7.83 -6.43
N ASP A 125 7.44 -7.97 -5.10
CA ASP A 125 8.44 -8.75 -4.39
C ASP A 125 8.40 -10.20 -4.87
N LYS A 126 9.57 -10.74 -5.22
CA LYS A 126 9.68 -12.14 -5.60
C LYS A 126 9.60 -12.97 -4.33
N LYS A 127 8.63 -13.88 -4.26
CA LYS A 127 8.59 -14.95 -3.25
C LYS A 127 9.70 -15.96 -3.51
#